data_AF-A0AB37SNM3-F1
#
_entry.id   AF-A0AB37SNM3-F1
#
_cell.length_a   1.000
_cell.length_b   1.000
_cell.length_c   1.000
_cell.angle_alpha   90.00
_cell.angle_beta   90.00
_cell.angle_gamma   90.00
#
_symmetry.space_group_name_H-M   'P 1'
#
loop_
_entity.id
_entity.type
_entity.pdbx_description
1 polymer ?
#
loop_
_entity_poly.entity_id
_entity_poly.type
_entity_poly.pdbx_seq_one_letter_code
_entity_poly.pdbx_strand_id
1 'polypeptide(L)'
;MSSRNDAKTDELDVEDRILDAAARCLSVSTRRPGIAELARQAGISRPTVYRRFADGDAVFRALWEREIRRLLEATPQRSAGRESLVRQVVELADKISTHPTLAPTFTSEPTLVARYILERLGAGQRVLLEALVGAIESAQAGGTIRDGDPRELAAMVLLITQSAIQSRRMIAEHLSDDAWYRELAHALNGYLRP
;
A
#
# COMPACT_ATOMS: atom_id res chain seq x y z
N MET A 1 -3.84 22.05 29.48
CA MET A 1 -3.73 21.61 28.06
C MET A 1 -2.44 20.82 27.77
N SER A 2 -1.37 20.92 28.56
CA SER A 2 -0.10 20.17 28.34
C SER A 2 -0.22 18.65 28.50
N SER A 3 -0.84 18.15 29.57
CA SER A 3 -0.87 16.69 29.88
C SER A 3 -1.64 15.83 28.88
N ARG A 4 -2.54 16.42 28.09
CA ARG A 4 -3.31 15.71 27.04
C ARG A 4 -2.49 15.54 25.76
N ASN A 5 -1.49 16.39 25.56
CA ASN A 5 -0.59 16.33 24.42
C ASN A 5 0.52 15.30 24.68
N ASP A 6 1.10 15.29 25.88
CA ASP A 6 2.14 14.34 26.28
C ASP A 6 1.64 12.89 26.26
N ALA A 7 0.41 12.64 26.73
CA ALA A 7 -0.21 11.32 26.66
C ALA A 7 -0.47 10.89 25.22
N LYS A 8 -0.90 11.80 24.34
CA LYS A 8 -1.12 11.50 22.92
C LYS A 8 0.20 11.22 22.18
N THR A 9 1.27 11.93 22.53
CA THR A 9 2.61 11.69 21.99
C THR A 9 3.17 10.33 22.43
N ASP A 10 3.04 9.98 23.72
CA ASP A 10 3.40 8.66 24.24
C ASP A 10 2.53 7.55 23.62
N GLU A 11 1.27 7.86 23.30
CA GLU A 11 0.43 6.96 22.53
C GLU A 11 0.95 6.72 21.11
N LEU A 12 1.24 7.77 20.36
CA LEU A 12 1.77 7.62 19.00
C LEU A 12 3.13 6.88 18.99
N ASP A 13 4.01 7.16 19.95
CA ASP A 13 5.30 6.46 20.08
C ASP A 13 5.15 4.95 20.29
N VAL A 14 4.24 4.53 21.17
CA VAL A 14 3.97 3.10 21.38
C VAL A 14 3.41 2.43 20.13
N GLU A 15 2.55 3.12 19.38
CA GLU A 15 2.01 2.59 18.13
C GLU A 15 3.13 2.38 17.09
N ASP A 16 3.97 3.39 16.90
CA ASP A 16 5.09 3.32 15.97
C ASP A 16 6.08 2.22 16.35
N ARG A 17 6.37 2.03 17.65
CA ARG A 17 7.21 0.92 18.12
C ARG A 17 6.63 -0.45 17.78
N ILE A 18 5.31 -0.62 17.89
CA ILE A 18 4.62 -1.87 17.51
C ILE A 18 4.73 -2.09 16.00
N LEU A 19 4.46 -1.06 15.20
CA LEU A 19 4.51 -1.14 13.75
C LEU A 19 5.95 -1.37 13.24
N ASP A 20 6.95 -0.76 13.86
CA ASP A 20 8.37 -0.99 13.54
C ASP A 20 8.81 -2.41 13.90
N ALA A 21 8.34 -2.94 15.04
CA ALA A 21 8.56 -4.34 15.38
C ALA A 21 7.93 -5.28 14.34
N ALA A 22 6.71 -4.98 13.89
CA ALA A 22 6.05 -5.75 12.84
C ALA A 22 6.80 -5.69 11.50
N ALA A 23 7.26 -4.49 11.11
CA ALA A 23 8.06 -4.29 9.90
C ALA A 23 9.36 -5.11 9.91
N ARG A 24 10.11 -5.07 11.04
CA ARG A 24 11.34 -5.86 11.24
C ARG A 24 11.08 -7.36 11.20
N CYS A 25 10.00 -7.83 11.82
CA CYS A 25 9.66 -9.25 11.77
C CYS A 25 9.40 -9.71 10.33
N LEU A 26 8.65 -8.93 9.56
CA LEU A 26 8.31 -9.26 8.16
C LEU A 26 9.51 -9.14 7.20
N SER A 27 10.47 -8.26 7.49
CA SER A 27 11.68 -8.16 6.67
C SER A 27 12.64 -9.33 6.85
N VAL A 28 12.55 -10.06 7.97
CA VAL A 28 13.41 -11.21 8.28
C VAL A 28 12.69 -12.55 8.06
N SER A 29 11.37 -12.58 8.26
CA SER A 29 10.55 -13.77 8.09
C SER A 29 9.39 -13.46 7.16
N THR A 30 9.13 -14.36 6.21
CA THR A 30 7.88 -14.31 5.44
C THR A 30 6.67 -14.57 6.33
N ARG A 31 6.82 -15.17 7.51
CA ARG A 31 5.68 -15.44 8.40
C ARG A 31 5.32 -14.19 9.21
N ARG A 32 4.01 -13.94 9.30
CA ARG A 32 3.47 -12.89 10.16
C ARG A 32 3.74 -13.14 11.65
N PRO A 33 4.21 -12.12 12.40
CA PRO A 33 4.42 -12.25 13.83
C PRO A 33 3.10 -12.27 14.60
N GLY A 34 3.02 -13.09 15.65
CA GLY A 34 1.92 -13.04 16.61
C GLY A 34 2.07 -11.88 17.60
N ILE A 35 0.99 -11.52 18.29
CA ILE A 35 0.96 -10.42 19.29
C ILE A 35 2.04 -10.59 20.37
N ALA A 36 2.30 -11.83 20.79
CA ALA A 36 3.34 -12.14 21.76
C ALA A 36 4.74 -11.72 21.30
N GLU A 37 5.06 -12.04 20.04
CA GLU A 37 6.34 -11.72 19.43
C GLU A 37 6.46 -10.22 19.17
N LEU A 38 5.38 -9.59 18.69
CA LEU A 38 5.32 -8.14 18.51
C LEU A 38 5.57 -7.39 19.83
N ALA A 39 4.90 -7.79 20.91
CA ALA A 39 5.09 -7.18 22.23
C ALA A 39 6.56 -7.29 22.68
N ARG A 40 7.16 -8.48 22.53
CA ARG A 40 8.57 -8.74 22.86
C ARG A 40 9.52 -7.87 22.04
N GLN A 41 9.33 -7.80 20.73
CA GLN A 41 10.17 -7.04 19.79
C GLN A 41 10.00 -5.51 19.93
N ALA A 42 8.82 -5.06 20.35
CA ALA A 42 8.54 -3.67 20.64
C ALA A 42 8.97 -3.27 22.07
N GLY A 43 9.34 -4.22 22.93
CA GLY A 43 9.73 -3.95 24.33
C GLY A 43 8.56 -3.50 25.21
N ILE A 44 7.36 -4.05 24.98
CA ILE A 44 6.13 -3.72 25.73
C ILE A 44 5.35 -4.99 26.12
N SER A 45 4.33 -4.85 26.96
CA SER A 45 3.48 -5.97 27.38
C SER A 45 2.37 -6.28 26.36
N ARG A 46 1.90 -7.54 26.30
CA ARG A 46 0.75 -7.92 25.43
C ARG A 46 -0.51 -7.09 25.71
N PRO A 47 -0.90 -6.80 26.97
CA PRO A 47 -2.03 -5.90 27.24
C PRO A 47 -1.85 -4.50 26.66
N THR A 48 -0.63 -3.99 26.58
CA THR A 48 -0.33 -2.70 25.93
C THR A 48 -0.62 -2.74 24.44
N VAL A 49 -0.28 -3.85 23.77
CA VAL A 49 -0.64 -4.05 22.35
C VAL A 49 -2.15 -4.12 22.17
N TYR A 50 -2.87 -4.91 23.00
CA TYR A 50 -4.33 -5.04 22.89
C TYR A 50 -5.10 -3.75 23.17
N ARG A 51 -4.55 -2.86 24.00
CA ARG A 51 -5.14 -1.53 24.24
C ARG A 51 -5.13 -0.66 22.99
N ARG A 52 -4.22 -0.91 22.05
CA ARG A 52 -4.04 -0.13 20.82
C ARG A 52 -4.62 -0.81 19.59
N PHE A 53 -4.49 -2.13 19.53
CA PHE A 53 -4.94 -2.93 18.42
C PHE A 53 -5.82 -4.07 18.92
N ALA A 54 -7.04 -4.15 18.38
CA ALA A 54 -7.99 -5.18 18.77
C ALA A 54 -7.45 -6.60 18.55
N ASP A 55 -6.67 -6.79 17.48
CA ASP A 55 -6.08 -8.06 17.08
C ASP A 55 -4.82 -7.82 16.21
N GLY A 56 -4.18 -8.90 15.78
CA GLY A 56 -3.06 -8.81 14.85
C GLY A 56 -3.46 -8.18 13.51
N ASP A 57 -4.69 -8.36 13.04
CA ASP A 57 -5.16 -7.87 11.73
C ASP A 57 -5.25 -6.36 11.73
N ALA A 58 -5.58 -5.76 12.87
CA ALA A 58 -5.51 -4.33 13.10
C ALA A 58 -4.07 -3.81 13.01
N VAL A 59 -3.10 -4.47 13.67
CA VAL A 59 -1.67 -4.12 13.55
C VAL A 59 -1.22 -4.16 12.10
N PHE A 60 -1.57 -5.23 11.40
CA PHE A 60 -1.14 -5.45 10.03
C PHE A 60 -1.74 -4.43 9.05
N ARG A 61 -3.03 -4.07 9.21
CA ARG A 61 -3.65 -2.99 8.44
C ARG A 61 -2.99 -1.64 8.66
N ALA A 62 -2.70 -1.31 9.93
CA ALA A 62 -2.04 -0.06 10.28
C ALA A 62 -0.62 0.00 9.73
N LEU A 63 0.12 -1.12 9.77
CA LEU A 63 1.43 -1.23 9.13
C LEU A 63 1.33 -0.98 7.62
N TRP A 64 0.39 -1.64 6.94
CA TRP A 64 0.17 -1.44 5.51
C TRP A 64 -0.14 0.01 5.16
N GLU A 65 -1.05 0.65 5.90
CA GLU A 65 -1.37 2.06 5.68
C GLU A 65 -0.14 2.95 5.87
N ARG A 66 0.64 2.73 6.93
CA ARG A 66 1.84 3.50 7.22
C ARG A 66 2.90 3.36 6.14
N GLU A 67 3.20 2.14 5.70
CA GLU A 67 4.23 1.93 4.66
C GLU A 67 3.78 2.46 3.30
N ILE A 68 2.51 2.34 2.93
CA ILE A 68 1.97 2.97 1.71
C ILE A 68 2.09 4.49 1.78
N ARG A 69 1.75 5.10 2.91
CA ARG A 69 1.89 6.55 3.11
C ARG A 69 3.34 7.00 2.96
N ARG A 70 4.28 6.29 3.59
CA ARG A 70 5.73 6.54 3.45
C ARG A 70 6.19 6.44 1.99
N LEU A 71 5.72 5.44 1.23
CA LEU A 71 6.04 5.28 -0.18
C LEU A 71 5.51 6.42 -1.06
N LEU A 72 4.29 6.90 -0.77
CA LEU A 72 3.70 8.05 -1.45
C LEU A 72 4.47 9.33 -1.14
N GLU A 73 4.79 9.58 0.13
CA GLU A 73 5.58 10.74 0.57
C GLU A 73 7.00 10.74 -0.03
N ALA A 74 7.60 9.57 -0.17
CA ALA A 74 8.92 9.40 -0.78
C ALA A 74 8.90 9.44 -2.32
N THR A 75 7.73 9.53 -2.95
CA THR A 75 7.58 9.61 -4.41
C THR A 75 7.21 11.05 -4.78
N PRO A 76 8.15 11.85 -5.33
CA PRO A 76 7.89 13.24 -5.65
C PRO A 76 6.75 13.38 -6.66
N GLN A 77 5.83 14.32 -6.41
CA GLN A 77 4.81 14.69 -7.40
C GLN A 77 5.52 15.13 -8.69
N ARG A 78 5.27 14.40 -9.78
CA ARG A 78 5.74 14.79 -11.12
C ARG A 78 4.73 15.72 -11.80
N SER A 79 5.13 16.31 -12.93
CA SER A 79 4.28 17.17 -13.77
C SER A 79 2.91 16.53 -14.01
N ALA A 80 1.84 17.34 -14.02
CA ALA A 80 0.50 16.85 -14.31
C ALA A 80 0.42 16.25 -15.72
N GLY A 81 -0.32 15.13 -15.86
CA GLY A 81 -0.58 14.50 -17.14
C GLY A 81 -0.61 12.97 -17.08
N ARG A 82 -1.34 12.34 -18.01
CA ARG A 82 -1.52 10.89 -18.10
C ARG A 82 -0.22 10.09 -18.04
N GLU A 83 0.75 10.41 -18.89
CA GLU A 83 2.01 9.63 -18.95
C GLU A 83 2.82 9.71 -17.66
N SER A 84 2.81 10.88 -17.02
CA SER A 84 3.45 11.12 -15.73
C SER A 84 2.77 10.35 -14.60
N LEU A 85 1.43 10.35 -14.58
CA LEU A 85 0.64 9.56 -13.64
C LEU A 85 0.91 8.07 -13.82
N VAL A 86 0.80 7.54 -15.04
CA VAL A 86 1.05 6.12 -15.31
C VAL A 86 2.44 5.71 -14.89
N ARG A 87 3.47 6.52 -15.20
CA ARG A 87 4.84 6.25 -14.75
C ARG A 87 4.94 6.15 -13.22
N GLN A 88 4.33 7.10 -12.49
CA GLN A 88 4.29 7.07 -11.03
C GLN A 88 3.57 5.83 -10.49
N VAL A 89 2.46 5.42 -11.10
CA VAL A 89 1.72 4.22 -10.72
C VAL A 89 2.57 2.96 -10.88
N VAL A 90 3.24 2.81 -12.03
CA VAL A 90 4.08 1.63 -12.29
C VAL A 90 5.32 1.60 -11.40
N GLU A 91 5.97 2.74 -11.18
CA GLU A 91 7.10 2.84 -10.23
C GLU A 91 6.68 2.51 -8.80
N LEU A 92 5.51 2.99 -8.35
CA LEU A 92 5.00 2.68 -7.03
C LEU A 92 4.63 1.19 -6.92
N ALA A 93 4.05 0.62 -7.98
CA ALA A 93 3.73 -0.80 -8.04
C ALA A 93 5.00 -1.67 -7.92
N ASP A 94 6.08 -1.28 -8.59
CA ASP A 94 7.37 -1.97 -8.48
C ASP A 94 7.94 -1.85 -7.06
N LYS A 95 7.95 -0.66 -6.47
CA LYS A 95 8.35 -0.43 -5.07
C LYS A 95 7.55 -1.27 -4.09
N ILE A 96 6.23 -1.37 -4.25
CA ILE A 96 5.37 -2.21 -3.39
C ILE A 96 5.72 -3.70 -3.56
N SER A 97 5.92 -4.16 -4.80
CA SER A 97 6.21 -5.56 -5.11
C SER A 97 7.58 -6.04 -4.64
N THR A 98 8.51 -5.11 -4.38
CA THR A 98 9.87 -5.38 -3.89
C THR A 98 10.07 -4.92 -2.43
N HIS A 99 9.07 -4.29 -1.81
CA HIS A 99 9.19 -3.74 -0.47
C HIS A 99 9.42 -4.86 0.56
N PRO A 100 10.44 -4.76 1.43
CA PRO A 100 10.80 -5.81 2.37
C PRO A 100 9.68 -6.16 3.36
N THR A 101 8.77 -5.22 3.64
CA THR A 101 7.64 -5.43 4.53
C THR A 101 6.33 -5.74 3.81
N LEU A 102 6.09 -5.19 2.61
CA LEU A 102 4.80 -5.34 1.92
C LEU A 102 4.80 -6.58 1.02
N ALA A 103 5.89 -6.82 0.29
CA ALA A 103 5.99 -7.91 -0.67
C ALA A 103 5.79 -9.30 -0.06
N PRO A 104 6.38 -9.65 1.10
CA PRO A 104 6.18 -10.98 1.71
C PRO A 104 4.71 -11.30 1.97
N THR A 105 3.93 -10.27 2.25
CA THR A 105 2.55 -10.42 2.70
C THR A 105 1.59 -10.94 1.63
N PHE A 106 1.91 -10.73 0.35
CA PHE A 106 1.17 -11.31 -0.77
C PHE A 106 1.23 -12.84 -0.81
N THR A 107 2.26 -13.42 -0.19
CA THR A 107 2.47 -14.89 -0.19
C THR A 107 2.24 -15.54 1.16
N SER A 108 2.42 -14.80 2.25
CA SER A 108 2.38 -15.35 3.60
C SER A 108 1.00 -15.40 4.23
N GLU A 109 0.08 -14.55 3.79
CA GLU A 109 -1.28 -14.45 4.35
C GLU A 109 -2.36 -14.59 3.27
N PRO A 110 -2.49 -15.76 2.61
CA PRO A 110 -3.42 -15.93 1.48
C PRO A 110 -4.87 -15.60 1.83
N THR A 111 -5.30 -15.85 3.07
CA THR A 111 -6.66 -15.59 3.54
C THR A 111 -6.94 -14.09 3.76
N LEU A 112 -5.98 -13.34 4.30
CA LEU A 112 -6.11 -11.88 4.41
C LEU A 112 -6.03 -11.21 3.05
N VAL A 113 -5.09 -11.65 2.22
CA VAL A 113 -4.95 -11.20 0.84
C VAL A 113 -6.25 -11.46 0.07
N ALA A 114 -6.82 -12.66 0.17
CA ALA A 114 -8.13 -12.97 -0.40
C ALA A 114 -9.24 -12.03 0.11
N ARG A 115 -9.30 -11.74 1.41
CA ARG A 115 -10.28 -10.78 1.97
C ARG A 115 -10.09 -9.35 1.44
N TYR A 116 -8.85 -8.88 1.28
CA TYR A 116 -8.57 -7.54 0.73
C TYR A 116 -8.69 -7.45 -0.80
N ILE A 117 -8.61 -8.59 -1.49
CA ILE A 117 -8.85 -8.70 -2.93
C ILE A 117 -10.35 -8.81 -3.24
N LEU A 118 -11.08 -9.62 -2.46
CA LEU A 118 -12.43 -10.07 -2.81
C LEU A 118 -13.55 -9.42 -2.00
N GLU A 119 -13.30 -9.03 -0.74
CA GLU A 119 -14.36 -8.64 0.18
C GLU A 119 -14.35 -7.16 0.54
N ARG A 120 -13.17 -6.54 0.75
CA ARG A 120 -13.12 -5.16 1.27
C ARG A 120 -11.79 -4.45 1.04
N LEU A 121 -11.84 -3.17 0.64
CA LEU A 121 -10.65 -2.32 0.62
C LEU A 121 -10.07 -2.13 2.03
N GLY A 122 -8.78 -2.42 2.18
CA GLY A 122 -7.97 -2.05 3.35
C GLY A 122 -7.71 -0.55 3.43
N ALA A 123 -7.18 -0.09 4.55
CA ALA A 123 -6.87 1.33 4.74
C ALA A 123 -5.79 1.82 3.76
N GLY A 124 -4.72 1.04 3.54
CA GLY A 124 -3.71 1.36 2.53
C GLY A 124 -4.26 1.47 1.10
N GLN A 125 -5.19 0.60 0.68
CA GLN A 125 -5.85 0.71 -0.62
C GLN A 125 -6.70 1.98 -0.75
N ARG A 126 -7.38 2.41 0.32
CA ARG A 126 -8.09 3.71 0.33
C ARG A 126 -7.13 4.88 0.16
N VAL A 127 -5.98 4.86 0.82
CA VAL A 127 -4.95 5.91 0.63
C VAL A 127 -4.50 5.98 -0.83
N LEU A 128 -4.23 4.84 -1.47
CA LEU A 128 -3.88 4.78 -2.89
C LEU A 128 -5.01 5.28 -3.80
N LEU A 129 -6.26 4.90 -3.50
CA LEU A 129 -7.43 5.32 -4.27
C LEU A 129 -7.59 6.84 -4.25
N GLU A 130 -7.53 7.47 -3.07
CA GLU A 130 -7.66 8.94 -2.96
C GLU A 130 -6.50 9.67 -3.67
N ALA A 131 -5.27 9.14 -3.59
CA ALA A 131 -4.14 9.69 -4.32
C ALA A 131 -4.34 9.60 -5.85
N LEU A 132 -4.88 8.50 -6.35
CA LEU A 132 -5.22 8.31 -7.76
C LEU A 132 -6.33 9.26 -8.21
N VAL A 133 -7.39 9.44 -7.40
CA VAL A 133 -8.50 10.36 -7.69
C VAL A 133 -7.97 11.77 -7.94
N GLY A 134 -7.22 12.33 -7.00
CA GLY A 134 -6.69 13.69 -7.14
C GLY A 134 -5.75 13.85 -8.33
N ALA A 135 -4.95 12.82 -8.65
CA ALA A 135 -4.07 12.86 -9.81
C ALA A 135 -4.84 12.77 -11.15
N ILE A 136 -5.92 11.99 -11.19
CA ILE A 136 -6.79 11.87 -12.37
C ILE A 136 -7.56 13.17 -12.60
N GLU A 137 -8.14 13.77 -11.55
CA GLU A 137 -8.82 15.08 -11.64
C GLU A 137 -7.89 16.15 -12.23
N SER A 138 -6.66 16.23 -11.71
CA SER A 138 -5.66 17.17 -12.23
C SER A 138 -5.30 16.92 -13.69
N ALA A 139 -5.20 15.66 -14.11
CA ALA A 139 -4.83 15.30 -15.47
C ALA A 139 -6.00 15.40 -16.48
N GLN A 140 -7.24 15.27 -16.02
CA GLN A 140 -8.47 15.56 -16.79
C GLN A 140 -8.61 17.07 -17.02
N ALA A 141 -8.33 17.90 -16.02
CA ALA A 141 -8.30 19.37 -16.19
C ALA A 141 -7.27 19.82 -17.26
N GLY A 142 -6.19 19.05 -17.43
CA GLY A 142 -5.21 19.25 -18.51
C GLY A 142 -5.54 18.57 -19.84
N GLY A 143 -6.69 17.90 -19.97
CA GLY A 143 -7.14 17.22 -21.19
C GLY A 143 -6.32 15.99 -21.59
N THR A 144 -5.51 15.45 -20.68
CA THR A 144 -4.60 14.32 -20.99
C THR A 144 -5.20 12.95 -20.66
N ILE A 145 -6.25 12.92 -19.83
CA ILE A 145 -7.03 11.74 -19.48
C ILE A 145 -8.45 11.94 -19.99
N ARG A 146 -9.08 10.85 -20.47
CA ARG A 146 -10.48 10.85 -20.92
C ARG A 146 -11.48 11.31 -19.87
N ASP A 147 -12.64 11.74 -20.35
CA ASP A 147 -13.80 12.02 -19.52
C ASP A 147 -14.31 10.75 -18.79
N GLY A 148 -14.98 10.98 -17.66
CA GLY A 148 -15.51 9.95 -16.77
C GLY A 148 -15.36 10.35 -15.30
N ASP A 149 -16.04 9.62 -14.41
CA ASP A 149 -15.92 9.84 -12.97
C ASP A 149 -14.49 9.49 -12.49
N PRO A 150 -13.73 10.43 -11.91
CA PRO A 150 -12.34 10.19 -11.48
C PRO A 150 -12.19 9.02 -10.52
N ARG A 151 -13.17 8.77 -9.66
CA ARG A 151 -13.16 7.69 -8.67
C ARG A 151 -13.37 6.34 -9.32
N GLU A 152 -14.22 6.25 -10.34
CA GLU A 152 -14.38 5.02 -11.14
C GLU A 152 -13.10 4.69 -11.91
N LEU A 153 -12.49 5.71 -12.53
CA LEU A 153 -11.21 5.55 -13.22
C LEU A 153 -10.09 5.11 -12.27
N ALA A 154 -9.98 5.77 -11.11
CA ALA A 154 -9.00 5.45 -10.09
C ALA A 154 -9.18 4.02 -9.56
N ALA A 155 -10.42 3.59 -9.33
CA ALA A 155 -10.71 2.23 -8.88
C ALA A 155 -10.25 1.18 -9.89
N MET A 156 -10.49 1.39 -11.19
CA MET A 156 -10.01 0.47 -12.23
C MET A 156 -8.48 0.48 -12.36
N VAL A 157 -7.83 1.63 -12.30
CA VAL A 157 -6.36 1.74 -12.29
C VAL A 157 -5.78 0.96 -11.10
N LEU A 158 -6.38 1.11 -9.92
CA LEU A 158 -5.99 0.38 -8.71
C LEU A 158 -6.13 -1.14 -8.91
N LEU A 159 -7.27 -1.61 -9.42
CA LEU A 159 -7.54 -3.03 -9.63
C LEU A 159 -6.59 -3.67 -10.64
N ILE A 160 -6.35 -3.01 -11.78
CA ILE A 160 -5.41 -3.47 -12.82
C ILE A 160 -4.00 -3.59 -12.23
N THR A 161 -3.54 -2.52 -11.56
CA THR A 161 -2.20 -2.46 -10.97
C THR A 161 -2.02 -3.50 -9.87
N GLN A 162 -3.01 -3.65 -9.00
CA GLN A 162 -3.00 -4.63 -7.93
C GLN A 162 -2.90 -6.06 -8.47
N SER A 163 -3.71 -6.40 -9.48
CA SER A 163 -3.66 -7.71 -10.12
C SER A 163 -2.27 -7.99 -10.72
N ALA A 164 -1.69 -7.00 -11.40
CA ALA A 164 -0.35 -7.10 -11.97
C ALA A 164 0.73 -7.36 -10.91
N ILE A 165 0.62 -6.75 -9.72
CA ILE A 165 1.54 -6.98 -8.59
C ILE A 165 1.36 -8.40 -8.03
N GLN A 166 0.12 -8.78 -7.71
CA GLN A 166 -0.19 -10.01 -6.99
C GLN A 166 0.15 -11.26 -7.81
N SER A 167 -0.08 -11.20 -9.13
CA SER A 167 0.19 -12.31 -10.04
C SER A 167 1.59 -12.27 -10.66
N ARG A 168 2.44 -11.28 -10.32
CA ARG A 168 3.77 -11.09 -10.91
C ARG A 168 4.63 -12.34 -10.83
N ARG A 169 4.68 -13.00 -9.66
CA ARG A 169 5.47 -14.23 -9.46
C ARG A 169 4.94 -15.42 -10.26
N MET A 170 3.62 -15.53 -10.39
CA MET A 170 2.97 -16.62 -11.12
C MET A 170 3.27 -16.56 -12.62
N ILE A 171 3.42 -15.36 -13.17
CA ILE A 171 3.60 -15.12 -14.61
C ILE A 171 5.06 -14.85 -15.02
N ALA A 172 6.00 -14.88 -14.07
CA ALA A 172 7.39 -14.47 -14.29
C ALA A 172 8.13 -15.28 -15.38
N GLU A 173 7.73 -16.54 -15.61
CA GLU A 173 8.28 -17.37 -16.70
C GLU A 173 7.84 -16.89 -18.10
N HIS A 174 6.75 -16.13 -18.18
CA HIS A 174 6.17 -15.63 -19.43
C HIS A 174 6.38 -14.12 -19.61
N LEU A 175 6.69 -13.40 -18.54
CA LEU A 175 6.76 -11.94 -18.52
C LEU A 175 7.95 -11.50 -17.65
N SER A 176 9.04 -11.09 -18.31
CA SER A 176 10.20 -10.51 -17.62
C SER A 176 9.84 -9.22 -16.88
N ASP A 177 10.67 -8.80 -15.94
CA ASP A 177 10.43 -7.56 -15.17
C ASP A 177 10.32 -6.32 -16.07
N ASP A 178 11.20 -6.19 -17.07
CA ASP A 178 11.16 -5.10 -18.06
C ASP A 178 9.87 -5.14 -18.89
N ALA A 179 9.42 -6.33 -19.27
CA ALA A 179 8.18 -6.50 -20.01
C ALA A 179 6.97 -6.20 -19.13
N TRP A 180 6.98 -6.62 -17.85
CA TRP A 180 5.93 -6.32 -16.88
C TRP A 180 5.73 -4.81 -16.73
N TYR A 181 6.83 -4.06 -16.57
CA TYR A 181 6.80 -2.60 -16.48
C TYR A 181 6.18 -1.98 -17.74
N ARG A 182 6.70 -2.37 -18.91
CA ARG A 182 6.29 -1.82 -20.21
C ARG A 182 4.82 -2.12 -20.54
N GLU A 183 4.38 -3.36 -20.34
CA GLU A 183 3.01 -3.80 -20.65
C GLU A 183 1.99 -3.21 -19.66
N LEU A 184 2.31 -3.11 -18.36
CA LEU A 184 1.44 -2.44 -17.40
C LEU A 184 1.30 -0.95 -17.74
N ALA A 185 2.41 -0.26 -18.05
CA ALA A 185 2.37 1.13 -18.49
C ALA A 185 1.55 1.30 -19.78
N HIS A 186 1.65 0.37 -20.73
CA HIS A 186 0.88 0.39 -21.96
C HIS A 186 -0.62 0.24 -21.69
N ALA A 187 -1.01 -0.75 -20.88
CA ALA A 187 -2.41 -0.99 -20.51
C ALA A 187 -3.04 0.21 -19.81
N LEU A 188 -2.35 0.82 -18.84
CA LEU A 188 -2.86 1.98 -18.11
C LEU A 188 -2.94 3.24 -18.99
N ASN A 189 -1.96 3.47 -19.87
CA ASN A 189 -2.03 4.57 -20.83
C ASN A 189 -3.20 4.39 -21.81
N GLY A 190 -3.43 3.17 -22.30
CA GLY A 190 -4.55 2.85 -23.16
C GLY A 190 -5.89 3.09 -22.47
N TYR A 191 -6.04 2.60 -21.23
CA TYR A 191 -7.26 2.78 -20.43
C TYR A 191 -7.61 4.25 -20.16
N LEU A 192 -6.61 5.11 -19.98
CA LEU A 192 -6.79 6.52 -19.60
C LEU A 192 -6.76 7.49 -20.80
N ARG A 193 -6.54 7.01 -22.02
CA ARG A 193 -6.42 7.86 -23.22
C ARG A 193 -7.74 8.60 -23.51
N PRO A 194 -7.73 9.93 -23.77
CA PRO A 194 -8.86 10.72 -24.26
C PRO A 194 -9.54 10.11 -25.49
#